data_AF-A0A2G2MK37-F1
#
_entry.id   AF-A0A2G2MK37-F1
#
_cell.length_a   1.000
_cell.length_b   1.000
_cell.length_c   1.000
_cell.angle_alpha   90.00
_cell.angle_beta   90.00
_cell.angle_gamma   90.00
#
_symmetry.space_group_name_H-M   'P 1'
#
loop_
_entity.id
_entity.type
_entity.pdbx_description
1 polymer ?
#
loop_
_entity_poly.entity_id
_entity_poly.type
_entity_poly.pdbx_seq_one_letter_code
_entity_poly.pdbx_strand_id
1 'polypeptide(L)'
;MKVAISSDFFTALSKLPKNQLNKTIKLVEKFKNNPRSPGLNYEKLHFADNMHSIRVDGSYRCIVMSPEKDDVYISSIPEKSYL
;
A
#
# COMPACT_ATOMS: atom_id res chain seq x y z
N MET A 1 -5.06 -11.88 12.19
CA MET A 1 -4.43 -10.90 11.30
C MET A 1 -5.36 -9.70 11.19
N LYS A 2 -4.98 -8.57 11.79
CA LYS A 2 -5.77 -7.35 11.68
C LYS A 2 -5.10 -6.46 10.62
N VAL A 3 -5.93 -5.83 9.81
CA VAL A 3 -5.48 -4.85 8.82
C VAL A 3 -5.87 -3.48 9.34
N ALA A 4 -4.89 -2.61 9.48
CA ALA A 4 -5.12 -1.22 9.83
C ALA A 4 -4.85 -0.36 8.59
N ILE A 5 -5.73 0.60 8.35
CA ILE A 5 -5.59 1.56 7.26
C ILE A 5 -5.62 2.93 7.92
N SER A 6 -4.57 3.72 7.68
CA SER A 6 -4.50 5.07 8.22
C SER A 6 -5.64 5.94 7.68
N SER A 7 -6.11 6.90 8.47
CA SER A 7 -7.07 7.91 8.00
C SER A 7 -6.53 8.68 6.80
N ASP A 8 -5.24 9.00 6.83
CA ASP A 8 -4.55 9.78 5.79
C ASP A 8 -4.51 9.05 4.46
N PHE A 9 -4.52 7.72 4.47
CA PHE A 9 -4.65 6.91 3.27
C PHE A 9 -5.96 7.19 2.53
N PHE A 10 -7.09 7.31 3.23
CA PHE A 10 -8.37 7.62 2.59
C PHE A 10 -8.41 9.04 2.01
N THR A 11 -7.74 9.99 2.67
CA THR A 11 -7.56 11.35 2.15
C THR A 11 -6.67 11.37 0.91
N ALA A 12 -5.63 10.55 0.84
CA ALA A 12 -4.80 10.42 -0.36
C ALA A 12 -5.57 9.71 -1.49
N LEU A 13 -6.33 8.66 -1.15
CA LEU A 13 -7.14 7.88 -2.08
C LEU A 13 -8.17 8.75 -2.80
N SER A 14 -8.85 9.66 -2.09
CA SER A 14 -9.87 10.55 -2.67
C SER A 14 -9.31 11.58 -3.66
N LYS A 15 -8.01 11.86 -3.62
CA LYS A 15 -7.32 12.78 -4.55
C LYS A 15 -6.86 12.11 -5.84
N LEU A 16 -6.94 10.78 -5.93
CA LEU A 16 -6.45 10.06 -7.10
C LEU A 16 -7.37 10.23 -8.32
N PRO A 17 -6.80 10.26 -9.54
CA PRO A 17 -7.58 10.14 -10.77
C PRO A 17 -8.40 8.84 -10.77
N LYS A 18 -9.61 8.86 -11.34
CA LYS A 18 -10.58 7.73 -11.31
C LYS A 18 -9.98 6.36 -11.65
N ASN A 19 -9.09 6.29 -12.63
CA ASN A 19 -8.42 5.04 -13.00
C ASN A 19 -7.53 4.49 -11.87
N GLN A 20 -6.76 5.37 -11.23
CA GLN A 20 -5.84 4.99 -10.15
C GLN A 20 -6.58 4.70 -8.85
N LEU A 21 -7.64 5.46 -8.57
CA LEU A 21 -8.57 5.17 -7.50
C LEU A 21 -9.10 3.73 -7.61
N ASN A 22 -9.63 3.34 -8.76
CA ASN A 22 -10.17 1.99 -8.99
C ASN A 22 -9.11 0.89 -8.82
N LYS A 23 -7.88 1.10 -9.31
CA LYS A 23 -6.78 0.14 -9.12
C LYS A 23 -6.38 0.03 -7.64
N THR A 24 -6.32 1.16 -6.95
CA THR A 24 -5.94 1.22 -5.53
C THR A 24 -6.98 0.50 -4.68
N ILE A 25 -8.28 0.67 -4.96
CA ILE A 25 -9.35 -0.06 -4.28
C ILE A 25 -9.18 -1.58 -4.46
N LYS A 26 -8.96 -2.06 -5.70
CA LYS A 26 -8.73 -3.48 -5.96
C LYS A 26 -7.50 -4.03 -5.23
N LEU A 27 -6.43 -3.23 -5.16
CA LEU A 27 -5.23 -3.60 -4.41
C LEU A 27 -5.51 -3.67 -2.91
N VAL A 28 -6.26 -2.73 -2.34
CA VAL A 28 -6.68 -2.74 -0.94
C VAL A 28 -7.56 -3.95 -0.64
N GLU A 29 -8.49 -4.31 -1.52
CA GLU A 29 -9.31 -5.53 -1.38
C GLU A 29 -8.44 -6.79 -1.37
N LYS A 30 -7.51 -6.92 -2.32
CA LYS A 30 -6.57 -8.03 -2.37
C LYS A 30 -5.72 -8.11 -1.10
N PHE A 31 -5.24 -6.96 -0.63
CA PHE A 31 -4.45 -6.83 0.59
C PHE A 31 -5.26 -7.21 1.83
N LYS A 32 -6.51 -6.76 1.96
CA LYS A 32 -7.40 -7.13 3.07
C LYS A 32 -7.67 -8.63 3.11
N ASN A 33 -7.84 -9.26 1.94
CA ASN A 33 -8.10 -10.69 1.83
C ASN A 33 -6.86 -11.52 2.17
N ASN A 34 -5.70 -11.16 1.63
CA ASN A 34 -4.43 -11.81 1.94
C ASN A 34 -3.26 -10.81 1.76
N PRO A 35 -2.81 -10.16 2.84
CA PRO A 35 -1.73 -9.18 2.79
C PRO A 35 -0.39 -9.86 2.56
N ARG A 36 -0.24 -11.18 2.64
CA ARG A 36 1.01 -11.88 2.26
C ARG A 36 0.93 -12.51 0.87
N SER A 37 -0.07 -12.15 0.06
CA SER A 37 -0.20 -12.67 -1.29
C SER A 37 1.03 -12.33 -2.13
N PRO A 38 1.67 -13.30 -2.80
CA PRO A 38 2.83 -13.04 -3.66
C PRO A 38 2.49 -12.06 -4.80
N GLY A 39 1.21 -12.01 -5.22
CA GLY A 39 0.76 -11.07 -6.23
C GLY A 39 0.61 -9.61 -5.76
N LEU A 40 1.02 -9.27 -4.54
CA LEU A 40 1.13 -7.88 -4.06
C LEU A 40 2.50 -7.25 -4.39
N ASN A 41 3.48 -8.07 -4.79
CA ASN A 41 4.82 -7.63 -5.23
C ASN A 41 5.47 -6.65 -4.24
N TYR A 42 5.74 -7.13 -3.03
CA TYR A 42 6.41 -6.37 -1.99
C TYR A 42 7.84 -6.00 -2.37
N GLU A 43 8.19 -4.73 -2.21
CA GLU A 43 9.57 -4.24 -2.34
C GLU A 43 10.02 -3.66 -1.00
N LYS A 44 11.10 -4.18 -0.42
CA LYS A 44 11.66 -3.66 0.82
C LYS A 44 12.16 -2.23 0.60
N LEU A 45 11.81 -1.31 1.49
CA LEU A 45 12.37 0.04 1.49
C LEU A 45 13.75 0.00 2.17
N HIS A 46 14.78 0.50 1.50
CA HIS A 46 16.16 0.41 1.99
C HIS A 46 16.41 1.21 3.28
N PHE A 47 15.59 2.21 3.57
CA PHE A 47 15.73 3.08 4.73
C PHE A 47 15.01 2.58 5.99
N ALA A 48 14.26 1.48 5.92
CA ALA A 48 13.51 0.95 7.07
C ALA A 48 13.29 -0.57 6.95
N ASP A 49 13.56 -1.30 8.02
CA ASP A 49 13.53 -2.78 8.00
C ASP A 49 12.13 -3.38 7.92
N ASN A 50 11.14 -2.68 8.47
CA ASN A 50 9.75 -3.14 8.55
C ASN A 50 8.83 -2.44 7.54
N MET A 51 9.37 -1.68 6.59
CA MET A 51 8.57 -0.98 5.59
C MET A 51 8.78 -1.54 4.19
N HIS A 52 7.67 -1.69 3.48
CA HIS A 52 7.64 -2.20 2.12
C HIS A 52 6.77 -1.32 1.26
N SER A 53 7.05 -1.30 -0.04
CA SER A 53 6.15 -0.70 -1.03
C SER A 53 5.46 -1.79 -1.84
N ILE A 54 4.18 -1.58 -2.13
CA ILE A 54 3.40 -2.40 -3.07
C ILE A 54 2.98 -1.52 -4.24
N ARG A 55 3.09 -2.05 -5.46
CA ARG A 55 2.74 -1.29 -6.67
C ARG A 55 1.24 -1.28 -6.90
N VAL A 56 0.65 -0.10 -6.96
CA VAL A 56 -0.70 0.09 -7.51
C VAL A 56 -0.61 0.01 -9.04
N ASP A 57 0.35 0.73 -9.60
CA ASP A 57 0.75 0.64 -11.00
C ASP A 57 2.17 1.20 -11.22
N GLY A 58 2.52 1.60 -12.44
CA GLY A 58 3.84 2.16 -12.75
C GLY A 58 4.10 3.56 -12.17
N SER A 59 3.08 4.29 -11.70
CA SER A 59 3.20 5.66 -11.18
C SER A 59 2.88 5.78 -9.69
N TYR A 60 2.09 4.87 -9.13
CA TYR A 60 1.63 4.93 -7.74
C TYR A 60 2.02 3.68 -6.95
N ARG A 61 2.44 3.88 -5.70
CA ARG A 61 2.76 2.82 -4.74
C ARG A 61 1.96 3.02 -3.46
N CYS A 62 1.67 1.95 -2.73
CA CYS A 62 1.23 2.05 -1.34
C CYS A 62 2.38 1.65 -0.42
N ILE A 63 2.58 2.39 0.67
CA ILE A 63 3.56 2.03 1.70
C ILE A 63 2.88 1.20 2.77
N VAL A 64 3.52 0.07 3.08
CA VAL A 64 3.05 -0.96 3.99
C VAL A 64 4.03 -1.12 5.14
N MET A 65 3.53 -1.15 6.37
CA MET A 65 4.34 -1.45 7.56
C MET A 65 4.02 -2.84 8.13
N SER A 66 5.09 -3.57 8.42
CA SER A 66 5.25 -4.85 9.13
C SER A 66 4.67 -6.14 8.51
N PRO A 67 5.42 -6.83 7.61
CA PRO A 67 5.02 -8.14 7.11
C PRO A 67 5.50 -9.37 7.92
N GLU A 68 6.21 -9.26 9.06
CA GLU A 68 6.73 -10.44 9.78
C GLU A 68 5.77 -11.06 10.81
N LYS A 69 5.16 -10.31 11.73
CA LYS A 69 4.16 -10.83 12.67
C LYS A 69 2.99 -9.88 12.89
N ASP A 70 1.81 -10.46 12.75
CA ASP A 70 0.47 -10.03 13.20
C ASP A 70 -0.30 -8.91 12.48
N ASP A 71 0.22 -7.68 12.35
CA ASP A 71 -0.58 -6.54 11.89
C ASP A 71 0.05 -5.77 10.72
N VAL A 72 -0.75 -5.52 9.68
CA VAL A 72 -0.27 -4.88 8.44
C VAL A 72 -0.97 -3.55 8.23
N TYR A 73 -0.18 -2.49 8.06
CA TYR A 73 -0.65 -1.11 7.99
C TYR A 73 -0.42 -0.52 6.61
N ILE A 74 -1.41 0.17 6.02
CA ILE A 74 -1.24 0.98 4.81
C ILE A 74 -1.22 2.46 5.19
N SER A 75 -0.13 3.18 4.87
CA SER A 75 0.09 4.56 5.33
C SER A 75 0.05 5.62 4.23
N SER A 76 0.63 5.40 3.05
CA SER A 76 0.71 6.50 2.07
C SER A 76 0.74 6.03 0.63
N ILE A 77 0.28 6.92 -0.25
CA ILE A 77 0.47 6.85 -1.69
C ILE A 77 1.41 8.02 -2.04
N PRO A 78 2.71 7.80 -2.25
CA PRO A 78 3.57 8.89 -2.70
C PRO A 78 3.17 9.25 -4.13
N GLU A 79 2.92 10.54 -4.34
CA GLU A 79 2.93 11.13 -5.67
C GLU A 79 4.35 11.06 -6.25
N LYS A 80 4.47 10.99 -7.59
CA LYS A 80 5.73 10.87 -8.35
C LYS A 80 6.77 11.96 -7.96
N SER A 81 7.50 11.86 -6.85
CA SER A 81 8.64 12.75 -6.56
C SER A 81 9.60 12.29 -5.45
N TYR A 82 9.33 11.24 -4.68
CA TYR A 82 10.14 10.95 -3.48
C TYR A 82 10.77 9.55 -3.42
N LEU A 83 11.13 8.98 -4.57
CA LEU A 83 12.10 7.89 -4.67
C LEU A 83 12.96 8.09 -5.91
#